data_AF-A0A7J0CLH0-F1
#
_entry.id   AF-A0A7J0CLH0-F1
#
_cell.length_a   1.000
_cell.length_b   1.000
_cell.length_c   1.000
_cell.angle_alpha   90.00
_cell.angle_beta   90.00
_cell.angle_gamma   90.00
#
_symmetry.space_group_name_H-M   'P 1'
#
loop_
_entity.id
_entity.type
_entity.pdbx_description
1 polymer ?
#
loop_
_entity_poly.entity_id
_entity_poly.type
_entity_poly.pdbx_seq_one_letter_code
_entity_poly.pdbx_strand_id
1 'polypeptide(L)'
;MSTETTTPSAGQAGQRKAPAGERVADWADGRLGIYGLAKANMRKIFPDHWSFMLGEVALYSFIIIILTGVYLTLFFQPSMNEVVYHGPYEPMQGIRMSEAYASTLKISFEVRGGLLVRQIHHWAALIFLAGMFVHMMRVFFTGAFRKPREVNWLFGFLLFVLGMFTGFTGYSLPDDLLSGTGVRFTQGAILSVPIVGTYISMFLFGGEFPGHDFVARFYSIHILLLPGIMLGLLVAHLILVFYHKHTQFAGPGKTNKNVVGMPLLPVYMAKAGGFFFLVFGIIAIISAIATINPIWALGPYRPDQVSTGAQPDWYMGFAEGLVRVMPGWEIVFWVTRSTWVCSSRWSSSAWCSRCPRSTRSSSPGSPGTSASTTSWTARATPRPVRLSASPGSRRTSSASSAVVTTCGPRTSICR
;
A
#
# COMPACT_ATOMS: atom_id res chain seq x y z
N MET A 1 37.86 43.24 -68.45
CA MET A 1 38.31 42.95 -67.07
C MET A 1 37.08 43.01 -66.18
N SER A 2 36.47 41.85 -65.95
CA SER A 2 35.35 41.63 -65.03
C SER A 2 35.88 40.73 -63.93
N THR A 3 35.94 41.23 -62.72
CA THR A 3 36.53 40.57 -61.56
C THR A 3 35.55 39.50 -61.06
N GLU A 4 35.83 38.23 -61.35
CA GLU A 4 35.14 37.09 -60.77
C GLU A 4 35.61 36.88 -59.33
N THR A 5 34.72 37.14 -58.37
CA THR A 5 34.92 36.73 -56.97
C THR A 5 34.63 35.22 -56.87
N THR A 6 35.69 34.43 -56.97
CA THR A 6 35.65 32.99 -56.70
C THR A 6 35.57 32.78 -55.19
N THR A 7 34.40 32.44 -54.67
CA THR A 7 34.26 32.01 -53.27
C THR A 7 34.89 30.62 -53.12
N PRO A 8 35.86 30.42 -52.21
CA PRO A 8 36.52 29.13 -52.06
C PRO A 8 35.55 28.08 -51.54
N SER A 9 35.56 26.92 -52.19
CA SER A 9 35.00 25.67 -51.67
C SER A 9 35.71 25.32 -50.35
N ALA A 10 35.10 25.68 -49.23
CA ALA A 10 35.35 25.00 -47.96
C ALA A 10 34.61 23.65 -48.08
N GLY A 11 35.29 22.55 -48.41
CA GLY A 11 36.37 22.02 -47.58
C GLY A 11 35.70 21.10 -46.58
N GLN A 12 35.75 19.81 -46.86
CA GLN A 12 35.34 18.67 -46.04
C GLN A 12 35.21 19.06 -44.55
N ALA A 13 33.98 19.33 -44.10
CA ALA A 13 33.67 19.33 -42.68
C ALA A 13 33.92 17.90 -42.20
N GLY A 14 35.06 17.71 -41.52
CA GLY A 14 35.45 16.42 -40.96
C GLY A 14 34.26 15.82 -40.23
N GLN A 15 33.82 14.66 -40.70
CA GLN A 15 32.86 13.82 -39.98
C GLN A 15 33.47 13.56 -38.61
N ARG A 16 33.10 14.37 -37.61
CA ARG A 16 33.32 14.02 -36.21
C ARG A 16 32.64 12.67 -36.07
N LYS A 17 33.44 11.62 -35.88
CA LYS A 17 32.93 10.29 -35.57
C LYS A 17 32.00 10.49 -34.37
N ALA A 18 30.70 10.35 -34.61
CA ALA A 18 29.70 10.52 -33.59
C ALA A 18 30.13 9.67 -32.38
N PRO A 19 30.14 10.21 -31.14
CA PRO A 19 30.49 9.45 -29.94
C PRO A 19 29.76 8.11 -29.92
N ALA A 20 30.38 7.07 -29.34
CA ALA A 20 29.88 5.69 -29.42
C ALA A 20 28.38 5.58 -29.03
N GLY A 21 27.92 6.40 -28.09
CA GLY A 21 26.50 6.48 -27.71
C GLY A 21 25.58 7.02 -28.80
N GLU A 22 26.01 8.01 -29.58
CA GLU A 22 25.25 8.58 -30.70
C GLU A 22 25.15 7.57 -31.87
N ARG A 23 26.22 6.82 -32.14
CA ARG A 23 26.20 5.73 -33.14
C ARG A 23 25.28 4.58 -32.76
N VAL A 24 25.23 4.22 -31.47
CA VAL A 24 24.32 3.19 -30.95
C VAL A 24 22.87 3.70 -30.97
N ALA A 25 22.66 4.98 -30.64
CA ALA A 25 21.34 5.61 -30.73
C ALA A 25 20.84 5.66 -32.17
N ASP A 26 21.68 6.06 -33.13
CA ASP A 26 21.34 6.11 -34.56
C ASP A 26 21.07 4.71 -35.13
N TRP A 27 21.84 3.70 -34.72
CA TRP A 27 21.60 2.30 -35.11
C TRP A 27 20.29 1.76 -34.55
N ALA A 28 20.00 2.04 -33.28
CA ALA A 28 18.75 1.64 -32.63
C ALA A 28 17.55 2.39 -33.23
N ASP A 29 17.72 3.67 -33.56
CA ASP A 29 16.68 4.50 -34.14
C ASP A 29 16.35 4.07 -35.57
N GLY A 30 17.36 3.82 -36.40
CA GLY A 30 17.19 3.32 -37.76
C GLY A 30 16.47 1.96 -37.86
N ARG A 31 16.42 1.20 -36.76
CA ARG A 31 15.74 -0.11 -36.71
C ARG A 31 14.39 -0.10 -35.99
N LEU A 32 14.26 0.70 -34.95
CA LEU A 32 13.10 0.65 -34.06
C LEU A 32 12.15 1.84 -34.23
N GLY A 33 12.59 2.95 -34.85
CA GLY A 33 11.77 4.16 -35.04
C GLY A 33 11.24 4.78 -33.74
N ILE A 34 11.85 4.43 -32.60
CA ILE A 34 11.37 4.79 -31.26
C ILE A 34 11.58 6.28 -30.97
N TYR A 35 12.44 6.98 -31.72
CA TYR A 35 12.83 8.35 -31.42
C TYR A 35 11.68 9.35 -31.47
N GLY A 36 10.72 9.20 -32.39
CA GLY A 36 9.54 10.07 -32.46
C GLY A 36 8.66 9.98 -31.21
N LEU A 37 8.35 8.75 -30.77
CA LEU A 37 7.55 8.48 -29.58
C LEU A 37 8.33 8.83 -28.29
N ALA A 38 9.62 8.50 -28.24
CA ALA A 38 10.48 8.84 -27.10
C ALA A 38 10.62 10.36 -26.95
N LYS A 39 10.93 11.10 -28.01
CA LYS A 39 11.10 12.56 -27.97
C LYS A 39 9.81 13.28 -27.58
N ALA A 40 8.65 12.80 -28.04
CA ALA A 40 7.35 13.34 -27.63
C ALA A 40 7.06 13.10 -26.14
N ASN A 41 7.46 11.93 -25.60
CA ASN A 41 7.29 11.60 -24.19
C ASN A 41 8.31 12.31 -23.28
N MET A 42 9.56 12.51 -23.73
CA MET A 42 10.64 13.16 -22.97
C MET A 42 10.39 14.66 -22.69
N ARG A 43 9.61 15.34 -23.55
CA ARG A 43 9.25 16.75 -23.38
C ARG A 43 7.99 16.97 -22.55
N LYS A 44 7.40 15.88 -22.03
CA LYS A 44 6.15 15.95 -21.27
C LYS A 44 6.36 16.67 -19.94
N ILE A 45 5.42 17.52 -19.60
CA ILE A 45 5.50 18.40 -18.43
C ILE A 45 4.69 17.79 -17.28
N PHE A 46 5.32 17.68 -16.12
CA PHE A 46 4.69 17.24 -14.88
C PHE A 46 4.58 18.41 -13.90
N PRO A 47 3.37 18.69 -13.37
CA PRO A 47 3.19 19.68 -12.32
C PRO A 47 4.02 19.36 -11.09
N ASP A 48 4.61 20.39 -10.48
CA ASP A 48 5.35 20.23 -9.22
C ASP A 48 4.44 20.55 -8.03
N HIS A 49 4.03 19.50 -7.31
CA HIS A 49 3.35 19.61 -6.03
C HIS A 49 3.63 18.35 -5.21
N TRP A 50 3.93 18.49 -3.93
CA TRP A 50 4.33 17.38 -3.05
C TRP A 50 3.32 16.22 -3.04
N SER A 51 2.02 16.53 -3.07
CA SER A 51 0.95 15.51 -3.05
C SER A 51 0.87 14.64 -4.31
N PHE A 52 1.64 14.97 -5.36
CA PHE A 52 1.72 14.18 -6.59
C PHE A 52 2.75 13.05 -6.44
N MET A 53 3.73 13.23 -5.55
CA MET A 53 4.75 12.25 -5.21
C MET A 53 4.17 11.09 -4.36
N LEU A 54 2.97 11.23 -3.79
CA LEU A 54 2.30 10.15 -3.04
C LEU A 54 2.03 8.91 -3.91
N GLY A 55 1.73 9.10 -5.20
CA GLY A 55 1.58 7.97 -6.14
C GLY A 55 2.92 7.32 -6.47
N GLU A 56 4.00 8.11 -6.49
CA GLU A 56 5.36 7.62 -6.71
C GLU A 56 5.85 6.78 -5.53
N VAL A 57 5.49 7.12 -4.29
CA VAL A 57 5.80 6.29 -3.10
C VAL A 57 5.24 4.87 -3.26
N ALA A 58 3.99 4.74 -3.71
CA ALA A 58 3.40 3.43 -3.98
C ALA A 58 4.13 2.71 -5.12
N LEU A 59 4.44 3.39 -6.22
CA LEU A 59 5.20 2.80 -7.33
C LEU A 59 6.59 2.30 -6.91
N TYR A 60 7.33 3.11 -6.15
CA TYR A 60 8.68 2.77 -5.70
C TYR A 60 8.66 1.64 -4.67
N SER A 61 7.71 1.65 -3.75
CA SER A 61 7.53 0.54 -2.80
C SER A 61 7.17 -0.74 -3.54
N PHE A 62 6.33 -0.68 -4.58
CA PHE A 62 6.00 -1.84 -5.42
C PHE A 62 7.24 -2.41 -6.15
N ILE A 63 8.11 -1.54 -6.69
CA ILE A 63 9.37 -1.98 -7.29
C ILE A 63 10.27 -2.67 -6.25
N ILE A 64 10.38 -2.10 -5.04
CA ILE A 64 11.17 -2.67 -3.95
C ILE A 64 10.63 -4.05 -3.54
N ILE A 65 9.30 -4.20 -3.43
CA ILE A 65 8.65 -5.48 -3.13
C ILE A 65 8.98 -6.52 -4.21
N ILE A 66 8.90 -6.17 -5.49
CA ILE A 66 9.25 -7.10 -6.58
C ILE A 66 10.73 -7.52 -6.47
N LEU A 67 11.65 -6.58 -6.33
CA LEU A 67 13.09 -6.89 -6.27
C LEU A 67 13.45 -7.77 -5.07
N THR A 68 12.94 -7.42 -3.89
CA THR A 68 13.16 -8.19 -2.67
C THR A 68 12.40 -9.52 -2.68
N GLY A 69 11.22 -9.57 -3.29
CA GLY A 69 10.42 -10.78 -3.45
C GLY A 69 11.13 -11.80 -4.34
N VAL A 70 11.65 -11.37 -5.49
CA VAL A 70 12.46 -12.21 -6.38
C VAL A 70 13.65 -12.79 -5.62
N TYR A 71 14.35 -12.00 -4.81
CA TYR A 71 15.42 -12.53 -3.96
C TYR A 71 14.93 -13.61 -2.98
N LEU A 72 13.82 -13.37 -2.27
CA LEU A 72 13.27 -14.33 -1.31
C LEU A 72 12.79 -15.62 -1.98
N THR A 73 12.28 -15.55 -3.22
CA THR A 73 11.84 -16.74 -3.96
C THR A 73 12.96 -17.76 -4.21
N LEU A 74 14.22 -17.32 -4.21
CA LEU A 74 15.37 -18.20 -4.41
C LEU A 74 15.67 -19.09 -3.20
N PHE A 75 15.16 -18.74 -2.02
CA PHE A 75 15.47 -19.43 -0.76
C PHE A 75 14.23 -20.05 -0.08
N PHE A 76 13.03 -19.59 -0.41
CA PHE A 76 11.79 -20.06 0.20
C PHE A 76 11.28 -21.36 -0.46
N GLN A 77 10.89 -22.34 0.36
CA GLN A 77 10.35 -23.63 -0.09
C GLN A 77 8.85 -23.72 0.23
N PRO A 78 7.95 -23.64 -0.77
CA PRO A 78 6.51 -23.57 -0.55
C PRO A 78 5.89 -24.96 -0.36
N SER A 79 6.13 -25.60 0.79
CA SER A 79 5.68 -26.96 1.08
C SER A 79 5.18 -27.11 2.52
N MET A 80 4.12 -27.91 2.68
CA MET A 80 3.53 -28.28 3.97
C MET A 80 4.04 -29.62 4.51
N ASN A 81 5.13 -30.17 3.93
CA ASN A 81 5.75 -31.37 4.47
C ASN A 81 6.27 -31.09 5.89
N GLU A 82 6.01 -32.02 6.81
CA GLU A 82 6.47 -31.89 8.19
C GLU A 82 7.96 -32.24 8.30
N VAL A 83 8.76 -31.28 8.75
CA VAL A 83 10.20 -31.41 8.99
C VAL A 83 10.52 -31.09 10.45
N VAL A 84 11.61 -31.68 10.95
CA VAL A 84 12.13 -31.36 12.30
C VAL A 84 13.22 -30.32 12.15
N TYR A 85 13.16 -29.26 12.95
CA TYR A 85 14.16 -28.19 12.90
C TYR A 85 15.48 -28.60 13.54
N HIS A 86 16.55 -28.38 12.80
CA HIS A 86 17.95 -28.63 13.19
C HIS A 86 18.87 -27.43 12.89
N GLY A 87 18.33 -26.21 12.84
CA GLY A 87 19.05 -25.01 12.43
C GLY A 87 19.85 -24.32 13.57
N PRO A 88 20.20 -23.04 13.45
CA PRO A 88 20.95 -22.32 14.49
C PRO A 88 20.11 -21.75 15.65
N TYR A 89 18.78 -21.66 15.52
CA TYR A 89 17.94 -21.04 16.54
C TYR A 89 17.56 -22.05 17.64
N GLU A 90 18.26 -22.01 18.77
CA GLU A 90 18.13 -22.98 19.87
C GLU A 90 16.69 -23.24 20.36
N PRO A 91 15.82 -22.22 20.57
CA PRO A 91 14.48 -22.46 21.09
C PRO A 91 13.57 -23.32 20.21
N MET A 92 13.91 -23.48 18.92
CA MET A 92 13.12 -24.27 17.97
C MET A 92 13.70 -25.68 17.71
N GLN A 93 14.78 -26.06 18.39
CA GLN A 93 15.43 -27.37 18.16
C GLN A 93 14.48 -28.54 18.44
N GLY A 94 14.41 -29.47 17.50
CA GLY A 94 13.60 -30.68 17.64
C GLY A 94 12.08 -30.46 17.47
N ILE A 95 11.64 -29.25 17.15
CA ILE A 95 10.23 -28.95 16.91
C ILE A 95 9.84 -29.34 15.48
N ARG A 96 8.69 -30.01 15.34
CA ARG A 96 8.08 -30.33 14.04
C ARG A 96 7.40 -29.07 13.47
N MET A 97 7.68 -28.76 12.22
CA MET A 97 7.17 -27.58 11.52
C MET A 97 6.99 -27.88 10.04
N SER A 98 6.24 -27.04 9.32
CA SER A 98 6.18 -27.11 7.86
C SER A 98 7.52 -26.74 7.23
N GLU A 99 7.82 -27.32 6.07
CA GLU A 99 8.99 -27.00 5.25
C GLU A 99 9.02 -25.50 4.87
N ALA A 100 7.84 -24.89 4.69
CA ALA A 100 7.67 -23.45 4.52
C ALA A 100 8.17 -22.62 5.72
N TYR A 101 7.79 -23.01 6.94
CA TYR A 101 8.25 -22.33 8.15
C TYR A 101 9.76 -22.55 8.36
N ALA A 102 10.26 -23.76 8.15
CA ALA A 102 11.68 -24.09 8.25
C ALA A 102 12.54 -23.29 7.26
N SER A 103 12.14 -23.21 5.99
CA SER A 103 12.85 -22.40 4.98
C SER A 103 12.79 -20.90 5.30
N THR A 104 11.73 -20.41 5.93
CA THR A 104 11.66 -19.01 6.38
C THR A 104 12.60 -18.72 7.55
N LEU A 105 12.76 -19.67 8.50
CA LEU A 105 13.77 -19.58 9.55
C LEU A 105 15.17 -19.59 8.97
N LYS A 106 15.43 -20.43 7.96
CA LYS A 106 16.70 -20.47 7.24
C LYS A 106 17.04 -19.12 6.59
N ILE A 107 16.08 -18.48 5.92
CA ILE A 107 16.26 -17.12 5.37
C ILE A 107 16.61 -16.13 6.48
N SER A 108 15.99 -16.27 7.65
CA SER A 108 16.16 -15.32 8.75
C SER A 108 17.53 -15.46 9.44
N PHE A 109 18.05 -16.68 9.63
CA PHE A 109 19.24 -16.90 10.45
C PHE A 109 20.47 -17.42 9.70
N GLU A 110 20.29 -18.13 8.59
CA GLU A 110 21.41 -18.79 7.88
C GLU A 110 21.83 -18.03 6.62
N VAL A 111 20.91 -17.30 5.98
CA VAL A 111 21.22 -16.48 4.79
C VAL A 111 21.79 -15.14 5.21
N ARG A 112 23.01 -14.81 4.76
CA ARG A 112 23.66 -13.53 5.06
C ARG A 112 22.83 -12.35 4.55
N GLY A 113 22.32 -11.54 5.47
CA GLY A 113 21.43 -10.41 5.15
C GLY A 113 19.99 -10.81 4.81
N GLY A 114 19.64 -12.10 4.88
CA GLY A 114 18.31 -12.60 4.54
C GLY A 114 17.21 -12.04 5.44
N LEU A 115 17.46 -11.91 6.75
CA LEU A 115 16.53 -11.24 7.67
C LEU A 115 16.24 -9.80 7.27
N LEU A 116 17.27 -9.03 6.92
CA LEU A 116 17.11 -7.64 6.51
C LEU A 116 16.25 -7.55 5.24
N VAL A 117 16.53 -8.39 4.23
CA VAL A 117 15.74 -8.38 2.99
C VAL A 117 14.29 -8.79 3.25
N ARG A 118 14.05 -9.77 4.13
CA ARG A 118 12.70 -10.18 4.55
C ARG A 118 11.96 -9.04 5.26
N GLN A 119 12.64 -8.29 6.13
CA GLN A 119 12.07 -7.12 6.80
C GLN A 119 11.80 -5.98 5.83
N ILE A 120 12.72 -5.70 4.90
CA ILE A 120 12.51 -4.71 3.82
C ILE A 120 11.30 -5.08 2.99
N HIS A 121 11.14 -6.35 2.62
CA HIS A 121 9.99 -6.82 1.85
C HIS A 121 8.67 -6.55 2.59
N HIS A 122 8.60 -6.91 3.88
CA HIS A 122 7.40 -6.72 4.68
C HIS A 122 7.10 -5.24 4.97
N TRP A 123 8.11 -4.43 5.31
CA TRP A 123 7.94 -2.99 5.50
C TRP A 123 7.56 -2.27 4.21
N ALA A 124 8.16 -2.66 3.08
CA ALA A 124 7.78 -2.14 1.77
C ALA A 124 6.32 -2.47 1.45
N ALA A 125 5.83 -3.68 1.79
CA ALA A 125 4.42 -4.03 1.64
C ALA A 125 3.49 -3.12 2.48
N LEU A 126 3.85 -2.83 3.75
CA LEU A 126 3.07 -1.91 4.58
C LEU A 126 3.04 -0.49 3.99
N ILE A 127 4.19 0.02 3.56
CA ILE A 127 4.32 1.37 2.99
C ILE A 127 3.66 1.45 1.62
N PHE A 128 3.68 0.38 0.83
CA PHE A 128 2.97 0.28 -0.43
C PHE A 128 1.45 0.45 -0.23
N LEU A 129 0.83 -0.35 0.64
CA LEU A 129 -0.60 -0.23 0.93
C LEU A 129 -0.96 1.12 1.57
N ALA A 130 -0.12 1.63 2.48
CA ALA A 130 -0.32 2.94 3.10
C ALA A 130 -0.24 4.06 2.06
N GLY A 131 0.77 4.01 1.19
CA GLY A 131 0.98 4.95 0.10
C GLY A 131 -0.19 4.94 -0.89
N MET A 132 -0.69 3.75 -1.25
CA MET A 132 -1.89 3.63 -2.08
C MET A 132 -3.12 4.22 -1.42
N PHE A 133 -3.36 3.92 -0.13
CA PHE A 133 -4.50 4.46 0.60
C PHE A 133 -4.45 5.99 0.67
N VAL A 134 -3.31 6.57 1.05
CA VAL A 134 -3.11 8.02 1.12
C VAL A 134 -3.21 8.66 -0.28
N HIS A 135 -2.69 8.01 -1.32
CA HIS A 135 -2.84 8.45 -2.70
C HIS A 135 -4.32 8.46 -3.13
N MET A 136 -5.08 7.42 -2.78
CA MET A 136 -6.52 7.36 -3.03
C MET A 136 -7.25 8.48 -2.31
N MET A 137 -6.93 8.75 -1.03
CA MET A 137 -7.50 9.88 -0.28
C MET A 137 -7.21 11.20 -0.98
N ARG A 138 -5.99 11.43 -1.44
CA ARG A 138 -5.63 12.62 -2.23
C ARG A 138 -6.52 12.72 -3.47
N VAL A 139 -6.65 11.66 -4.26
CA VAL A 139 -7.44 11.68 -5.50
C VAL A 139 -8.93 11.93 -5.21
N PHE A 140 -9.45 11.34 -4.14
CA PHE A 140 -10.82 11.54 -3.67
C PHE A 140 -11.08 12.99 -3.23
N PHE A 141 -10.32 13.51 -2.27
CA PHE A 141 -10.52 14.86 -1.74
C PHE A 141 -10.22 15.97 -2.76
N THR A 142 -9.27 15.75 -3.67
CA THR A 142 -8.99 16.72 -4.75
C THR A 142 -9.95 16.62 -5.93
N GLY A 143 -10.86 15.63 -5.95
CA GLY A 143 -11.78 15.40 -7.05
C GLY A 143 -11.10 15.03 -8.37
N ALA A 144 -9.87 14.50 -8.31
CA ALA A 144 -9.07 14.16 -9.48
C ALA A 144 -9.57 12.92 -10.24
N PHE A 145 -10.56 12.20 -9.69
CA PHE A 145 -11.22 11.07 -10.34
C PHE A 145 -12.31 11.46 -11.35
N ARG A 146 -12.77 12.72 -11.35
CA ARG A 146 -13.84 13.18 -12.27
C ARG A 146 -13.40 13.08 -13.73
N LYS A 147 -14.35 13.15 -14.68
CA LYS A 147 -14.10 13.16 -16.13
C LYS A 147 -12.86 13.99 -16.48
N PRO A 148 -11.87 13.45 -17.22
CA PRO A 148 -11.86 12.20 -17.98
C PRO A 148 -11.23 10.97 -17.27
N ARG A 149 -11.05 10.97 -15.94
CA ARG A 149 -10.18 10.01 -15.22
C ARG A 149 -10.91 8.92 -14.42
N GLU A 150 -12.19 8.71 -14.70
CA GLU A 150 -13.02 7.76 -13.96
C GLU A 150 -12.50 6.32 -14.09
N VAL A 151 -12.04 5.92 -15.28
CA VAL A 151 -11.43 4.60 -15.52
C VAL A 151 -10.11 4.45 -14.73
N ASN A 152 -9.32 5.52 -14.65
CA ASN A 152 -8.05 5.48 -13.91
C ASN A 152 -8.29 5.28 -12.40
N TRP A 153 -9.38 5.86 -11.88
CA TRP A 153 -9.81 5.64 -10.50
C TRP A 153 -10.21 4.18 -10.25
N LEU A 154 -10.96 3.55 -11.16
CA LEU A 154 -11.31 2.12 -11.04
C LEU A 154 -10.07 1.22 -11.05
N PHE A 155 -9.10 1.49 -11.92
CA PHE A 155 -7.82 0.75 -11.91
C PHE A 155 -7.05 0.96 -10.60
N GLY A 156 -7.00 2.18 -10.08
CA GLY A 156 -6.36 2.46 -8.78
C GLY A 156 -7.04 1.74 -7.61
N PHE A 157 -8.38 1.73 -7.59
CA PHE A 157 -9.15 1.01 -6.59
C PHE A 157 -8.95 -0.51 -6.68
N LEU A 158 -9.00 -1.07 -7.90
CA LEU A 158 -8.75 -2.49 -8.11
C LEU A 158 -7.33 -2.88 -7.70
N LEU A 159 -6.33 -2.05 -8.02
CA LEU A 159 -4.95 -2.24 -7.54
C LEU A 159 -4.89 -2.28 -6.01
N PHE A 160 -5.65 -1.43 -5.31
CA PHE A 160 -5.65 -1.40 -3.84
C PHE A 160 -6.24 -2.69 -3.26
N VAL A 161 -7.36 -3.16 -3.81
CA VAL A 161 -7.98 -4.43 -3.42
C VAL A 161 -7.05 -5.60 -3.70
N LEU A 162 -6.43 -5.66 -4.87
CA LEU A 162 -5.44 -6.69 -5.21
C LEU A 162 -4.21 -6.61 -4.30
N GLY A 163 -3.77 -5.41 -3.94
CA GLY A 163 -2.67 -5.19 -3.00
C GLY A 163 -2.98 -5.76 -1.61
N MET A 164 -4.21 -5.59 -1.12
CA MET A 164 -4.64 -6.18 0.15
C MET A 164 -4.61 -7.72 0.11
N PHE A 165 -5.15 -8.34 -0.95
CA PHE A 165 -5.10 -9.79 -1.12
C PHE A 165 -3.67 -10.33 -1.31
N THR A 166 -2.82 -9.57 -2.01
CA THR A 166 -1.41 -9.93 -2.19
C THR A 166 -0.67 -9.85 -0.86
N GLY A 167 -0.90 -8.81 -0.06
CA GLY A 167 -0.35 -8.70 1.30
C GLY A 167 -0.78 -9.86 2.19
N PHE A 168 -2.07 -10.20 2.19
CA PHE A 168 -2.60 -11.35 2.92
C PHE A 168 -1.93 -12.67 2.50
N THR A 169 -1.93 -12.98 1.21
CA THR A 169 -1.32 -14.23 0.71
C THR A 169 0.16 -14.33 1.01
N GLY A 170 0.90 -13.21 1.01
CA GLY A 170 2.33 -13.17 1.33
C GLY A 170 2.63 -13.38 2.81
N TYR A 171 1.89 -12.69 3.67
CA TYR A 171 1.95 -12.90 5.13
C TYR A 171 1.56 -14.33 5.51
N SER A 172 0.72 -14.99 4.71
CA SER A 172 0.30 -16.37 4.93
C SER A 172 1.37 -17.43 4.61
N LEU A 173 2.38 -17.12 3.79
CA LEU A 173 3.35 -18.12 3.30
C LEU A 173 4.26 -18.76 4.37
N PRO A 174 4.77 -18.01 5.38
CA PRO A 174 5.67 -18.58 6.37
C PRO A 174 5.03 -19.64 7.27
N ASP A 175 3.69 -19.76 7.30
CA ASP A 175 2.98 -20.73 8.14
C ASP A 175 3.35 -20.64 9.64
N ASP A 176 3.53 -19.41 10.15
CA ASP A 176 3.65 -19.16 11.58
C ASP A 176 2.28 -19.18 12.27
N LEU A 177 2.28 -19.28 13.61
CA LEU A 177 1.05 -19.39 14.40
C LEU A 177 0.04 -18.26 14.13
N LEU A 178 0.51 -17.02 13.95
CA LEU A 178 -0.34 -15.85 13.72
C LEU A 178 -0.89 -15.88 12.28
N SER A 179 -0.03 -16.18 11.31
CA SER A 179 -0.38 -16.42 9.90
C SER A 179 -1.45 -17.50 9.74
N GLY A 180 -1.23 -18.70 10.27
CA GLY A 180 -2.17 -19.81 10.10
C GLY A 180 -3.52 -19.58 10.78
N THR A 181 -3.56 -18.83 11.89
CA THR A 181 -4.82 -18.37 12.50
C THR A 181 -5.57 -17.41 11.57
N GLY A 182 -4.86 -16.51 10.89
CA GLY A 182 -5.43 -15.63 9.86
C GLY A 182 -5.96 -16.39 8.65
N VAL A 183 -5.26 -17.44 8.20
CA VAL A 183 -5.72 -18.32 7.12
C VAL A 183 -6.99 -19.07 7.54
N ARG A 184 -7.04 -19.57 8.79
CA ARG A 184 -8.24 -20.21 9.35
C ARG A 184 -9.43 -19.27 9.41
N PHE A 185 -9.21 -18.00 9.78
CA PHE A 185 -10.25 -16.97 9.74
C PHE A 185 -10.79 -16.76 8.32
N THR A 186 -9.89 -16.63 7.33
CA THR A 186 -10.27 -16.49 5.91
C THR A 186 -11.02 -17.71 5.40
N GLN A 187 -10.64 -18.92 5.79
CA GLN A 187 -11.40 -20.12 5.47
C GLN A 187 -12.83 -20.05 6.05
N GLY A 188 -12.99 -19.61 7.30
CA GLY A 188 -14.32 -19.38 7.89
C GLY A 188 -15.16 -18.38 7.10
N ALA A 189 -14.55 -17.29 6.64
CA ALA A 189 -15.21 -16.31 5.77
C ALA A 189 -15.59 -16.90 4.41
N ILE A 190 -14.78 -17.79 3.82
CA ILE A 190 -15.11 -18.49 2.57
C ILE A 190 -16.28 -19.46 2.79
N LEU A 191 -16.27 -20.22 3.88
CA LEU A 191 -17.34 -21.15 4.23
C LEU A 191 -18.68 -20.45 4.52
N SER A 192 -18.66 -19.18 4.95
CA SER A 192 -19.89 -18.39 5.11
C SER A 192 -20.57 -18.02 3.78
N VAL A 193 -19.88 -18.15 2.64
CA VAL A 193 -20.49 -17.89 1.33
C VAL A 193 -21.45 -19.04 0.99
N PRO A 194 -22.76 -18.76 0.86
CA PRO A 194 -23.72 -19.81 0.59
C PRO A 194 -23.48 -20.45 -0.79
N ILE A 195 -23.87 -21.72 -0.91
CA ILE A 195 -23.84 -22.53 -2.15
C ILE A 195 -22.42 -22.89 -2.60
N VAL A 196 -21.53 -21.92 -2.74
CA VAL A 196 -20.20 -22.11 -3.33
C VAL A 196 -19.06 -22.17 -2.31
N GLY A 197 -19.28 -21.73 -1.06
CA GLY A 197 -18.23 -21.62 -0.04
C GLY A 197 -17.49 -22.92 0.23
N THR A 198 -18.21 -24.04 0.37
CA THR A 198 -17.61 -25.36 0.61
C THR A 198 -16.73 -25.81 -0.56
N TYR A 199 -17.19 -25.59 -1.81
CA TYR A 199 -16.43 -25.93 -3.01
C TYR A 199 -15.15 -25.08 -3.13
N ILE A 200 -15.25 -23.78 -2.86
CA ILE A 200 -14.09 -22.87 -2.89
C ILE A 200 -13.08 -23.24 -1.80
N SER A 201 -13.54 -23.53 -0.58
CA SER A 201 -12.65 -23.97 0.50
C SER A 201 -11.93 -25.26 0.12
N MET A 202 -12.65 -26.28 -0.35
CA MET A 202 -12.03 -27.56 -0.74
C MET A 202 -11.05 -27.37 -1.91
N PHE A 203 -11.37 -26.51 -2.89
CA PHE A 203 -10.49 -26.19 -4.01
C PHE A 203 -9.23 -25.44 -3.58
N LEU A 204 -9.32 -24.50 -2.62
CA LEU A 204 -8.16 -23.72 -2.18
C LEU A 204 -7.24 -24.53 -1.26
N PHE A 205 -7.80 -25.30 -0.34
CA PHE A 205 -7.02 -26.03 0.67
C PHE A 205 -6.64 -27.46 0.25
N GLY A 206 -7.30 -28.03 -0.78
CA GLY A 206 -7.03 -29.39 -1.26
C GLY A 206 -7.64 -30.47 -0.37
N GLY A 207 -8.59 -30.09 0.49
CA GLY A 207 -9.22 -30.96 1.47
C GLY A 207 -9.71 -30.19 2.68
N GLU A 208 -9.91 -30.90 3.79
CA GLU A 208 -10.16 -30.27 5.08
C GLU A 208 -8.91 -29.53 5.58
N PHE A 209 -9.13 -28.41 6.25
CA PHE A 209 -8.06 -27.59 6.78
C PHE A 209 -7.36 -28.28 7.96
N PRO A 210 -6.03 -28.18 8.11
CA PRO A 210 -5.09 -27.27 7.41
C PRO A 210 -4.79 -27.58 5.94
N GLY A 211 -4.94 -28.83 5.50
CA GLY A 211 -4.60 -29.25 4.14
C GLY A 211 -3.11 -29.15 3.83
N HIS A 212 -2.67 -29.77 2.73
CA HIS A 212 -1.25 -29.78 2.32
C HIS A 212 -0.97 -28.84 1.13
N ASP A 213 -2.00 -28.45 0.37
CA ASP A 213 -1.83 -27.74 -0.90
C ASP A 213 -1.83 -26.22 -0.77
N PHE A 214 -2.30 -25.68 0.36
CA PHE A 214 -2.63 -24.26 0.45
C PHE A 214 -1.39 -23.37 0.32
N VAL A 215 -0.25 -23.74 0.92
CA VAL A 215 1.00 -22.96 0.82
C VAL A 215 1.50 -22.92 -0.62
N ALA A 216 1.50 -24.04 -1.33
CA ALA A 216 1.95 -24.10 -2.73
C ALA A 216 1.05 -23.26 -3.66
N ARG A 217 -0.27 -23.29 -3.42
CA ARG A 217 -1.24 -22.46 -4.16
C ARG A 217 -1.09 -20.98 -3.82
N PHE A 218 -1.00 -20.63 -2.55
CA PHE A 218 -0.81 -19.25 -2.11
C PHE A 218 0.50 -18.69 -2.63
N TYR A 219 1.57 -19.48 -2.65
CA TYR A 219 2.84 -19.09 -3.23
C TYR A 219 2.68 -18.73 -4.71
N SER A 220 2.07 -19.60 -5.50
CA SER A 220 1.83 -19.35 -6.93
C SER A 220 0.95 -18.11 -7.18
N ILE A 221 -0.08 -17.92 -6.35
CA ILE A 221 -0.97 -16.76 -6.41
C ILE A 221 -0.21 -15.48 -6.03
N HIS A 222 0.63 -15.54 -4.99
CA HIS A 222 1.33 -14.40 -4.42
C HIS A 222 2.51 -13.93 -5.27
N ILE A 223 3.24 -14.82 -5.93
CA ILE A 223 4.42 -14.43 -6.74
C ILE A 223 4.06 -14.09 -8.18
N LEU A 224 3.09 -14.80 -8.77
CA LEU A 224 2.83 -14.75 -10.21
C LEU A 224 1.48 -14.09 -10.49
N LEU A 225 0.39 -14.69 -10.01
CA LEU A 225 -0.96 -14.33 -10.45
C LEU A 225 -1.33 -12.90 -10.04
N LEU A 226 -1.27 -12.59 -8.74
CA LEU A 226 -1.68 -11.27 -8.25
C LEU A 226 -0.68 -10.19 -8.66
N PRO A 227 0.65 -10.32 -8.47
CA PRO A 227 1.59 -9.29 -8.92
C PRO A 227 1.61 -9.12 -10.43
N GLY A 228 1.41 -10.19 -11.21
CA GLY A 228 1.32 -10.11 -12.68
C GLY A 228 0.11 -9.29 -13.14
N ILE A 229 -1.06 -9.54 -12.56
CA ILE A 229 -2.28 -8.74 -12.82
C ILE A 229 -2.07 -7.29 -12.36
N MET A 230 -1.49 -7.09 -11.17
CA MET A 230 -1.19 -5.76 -10.64
C MET A 230 -0.20 -5.00 -11.52
N LEU A 231 0.84 -5.65 -12.05
CA LEU A 231 1.80 -5.02 -12.96
C LEU A 231 1.11 -4.59 -14.26
N GLY A 232 0.25 -5.45 -14.84
CA GLY A 232 -0.54 -5.10 -16.02
C GLY A 232 -1.46 -3.91 -15.79
N LEU A 233 -2.19 -3.90 -14.66
CA LEU A 233 -3.06 -2.80 -14.26
C LEU A 233 -2.28 -1.53 -13.95
N LEU A 234 -1.10 -1.63 -13.33
CA LEU A 234 -0.23 -0.50 -13.04
C LEU A 234 0.30 0.15 -14.32
N VAL A 235 0.73 -0.65 -15.30
CA VAL A 235 1.15 -0.14 -16.61
C VAL A 235 -0.01 0.57 -17.29
N ALA A 236 -1.21 -0.03 -17.31
CA ALA A 236 -2.40 0.61 -17.87
C ALA A 236 -2.76 1.91 -17.13
N HIS A 237 -2.67 1.92 -15.80
CA HIS A 237 -2.90 3.09 -14.95
C HIS A 237 -1.91 4.22 -15.29
N LEU A 238 -0.61 3.92 -15.38
CA LEU A 238 0.40 4.91 -15.74
C LEU A 238 0.19 5.42 -17.17
N ILE A 239 -0.11 4.55 -18.15
CA ILE A 239 -0.41 4.96 -19.53
C ILE A 239 -1.56 5.98 -19.57
N LEU A 240 -2.63 5.77 -18.79
CA LEU A 240 -3.74 6.72 -18.71
C LEU A 240 -3.34 8.05 -18.07
N VAL A 241 -2.51 8.05 -17.03
CA VAL A 241 -1.97 9.27 -16.41
C VAL A 241 -1.11 10.04 -17.40
N PHE A 242 -0.29 9.34 -18.19
CA PHE A 242 0.47 9.96 -19.26
C PHE A 242 -0.49 10.50 -20.33
N TYR A 243 -1.36 9.68 -20.91
CA TYR A 243 -2.22 10.06 -22.03
C TYR A 243 -3.14 11.26 -21.70
N HIS A 244 -3.84 11.23 -20.57
CA HIS A 244 -4.73 12.32 -20.13
C HIS A 244 -4.01 13.53 -19.51
N LYS A 245 -2.67 13.57 -19.55
CA LYS A 245 -1.79 14.53 -18.83
C LYS A 245 -1.99 14.47 -17.31
N HIS A 246 -1.16 15.09 -16.49
CA HIS A 246 -1.38 15.08 -15.03
C HIS A 246 -2.33 16.21 -14.58
N THR A 247 -3.03 16.04 -13.46
CA THR A 247 -3.87 17.10 -12.86
C THR A 247 -3.01 18.19 -12.20
N GLN A 248 -3.48 19.43 -12.16
CA GLN A 248 -2.80 20.51 -11.44
C GLN A 248 -3.78 21.27 -10.53
N PHE A 249 -3.28 21.77 -9.40
CA PHE A 249 -4.05 22.71 -8.56
C PHE A 249 -4.23 24.05 -9.28
N ALA A 250 -5.32 24.76 -8.95
CA ALA A 250 -5.54 26.11 -9.45
C ALA A 250 -4.43 27.05 -8.99
N GLY A 251 -3.99 27.95 -9.86
CA GLY A 251 -2.95 28.92 -9.54
C GLY A 251 -2.62 29.85 -10.71
N PRO A 252 -1.74 30.83 -10.52
CA PRO A 252 -1.34 31.77 -11.56
C PRO A 252 -0.78 31.03 -12.80
N GLY A 253 -1.24 31.40 -14.00
CA GLY A 253 -0.83 30.77 -15.25
C GLY A 253 -1.36 29.35 -15.49
N LYS A 254 -2.14 28.78 -14.56
CA LYS A 254 -2.71 27.43 -14.66
C LYS A 254 -4.15 27.52 -15.16
N THR A 255 -4.36 27.10 -16.40
CA THR A 255 -5.68 27.01 -17.05
C THR A 255 -6.10 25.56 -17.20
N ASN A 256 -7.38 25.30 -17.50
CA ASN A 256 -7.89 23.93 -17.73
C ASN A 256 -7.30 23.25 -18.98
N LYS A 257 -6.63 24.01 -19.87
CA LYS A 257 -6.08 23.51 -21.13
C LYS A 257 -4.56 23.34 -21.11
N ASN A 258 -3.87 23.90 -20.11
CA ASN A 258 -2.41 23.81 -19.99
C ASN A 258 -2.00 22.98 -18.78
N VAL A 259 -0.73 22.57 -18.76
CA VAL A 259 -0.10 21.91 -17.62
C VAL A 259 1.21 22.63 -17.39
N VAL A 260 1.37 23.25 -16.22
CA VAL A 260 2.56 24.03 -15.86
C VAL A 260 3.40 23.21 -14.88
N GLY A 261 4.68 23.05 -15.19
CA GLY A 261 5.60 22.28 -14.37
C GLY A 261 6.95 22.04 -15.04
N MET A 262 7.67 21.03 -14.57
CA MET A 262 9.01 20.68 -15.07
C MET A 262 8.92 19.66 -16.21
N PRO A 263 9.83 19.72 -17.20
CA PRO A 263 9.93 18.68 -18.23
C PRO A 263 10.41 17.35 -17.61
N LEU A 264 9.96 16.23 -18.19
CA LEU A 264 10.29 14.87 -17.74
C LEU A 264 11.81 14.66 -17.66
N LEU A 265 12.54 15.07 -18.70
CA LEU A 265 14.00 15.05 -18.72
C LEU A 265 14.58 16.47 -18.86
N PRO A 266 15.70 16.78 -18.17
CA PRO A 266 16.44 15.92 -17.23
C PRO A 266 15.95 16.03 -15.76
N VAL A 267 15.24 17.11 -15.43
CA VAL A 267 15.04 17.54 -14.04
C VAL A 267 14.11 16.60 -13.26
N TYR A 268 12.94 16.27 -13.81
CA TYR A 268 11.97 15.44 -13.11
C TYR A 268 12.47 14.02 -12.91
N MET A 269 13.13 13.41 -13.90
CA MET A 269 13.76 12.09 -13.77
C MET A 269 14.86 12.05 -12.70
N ALA A 270 15.70 13.07 -12.59
CA ALA A 270 16.69 13.14 -11.52
C ALA A 270 16.04 13.25 -10.13
N LYS A 271 14.98 14.07 -10.01
CA LYS A 271 14.18 14.20 -8.78
C LYS A 271 13.48 12.87 -8.41
N ALA A 272 12.87 12.21 -9.40
CA ALA A 272 12.21 10.92 -9.26
C ALA A 272 13.20 9.83 -8.82
N GLY A 273 14.37 9.76 -9.46
CA GLY A 273 15.44 8.83 -9.08
C GLY A 273 15.97 9.08 -7.67
N GLY A 274 16.23 10.34 -7.32
CA GLY A 274 16.63 10.72 -5.96
C GLY A 274 15.56 10.37 -4.92
N PHE A 275 14.28 10.57 -5.26
CA PHE A 275 13.15 10.22 -4.40
C PHE A 275 13.00 8.71 -4.22
N PHE A 276 13.25 7.91 -5.26
CA PHE A 276 13.31 6.45 -5.15
C PHE A 276 14.35 5.98 -4.13
N PHE A 277 15.58 6.50 -4.21
CA PHE A 277 16.64 6.14 -3.25
C PHE A 277 16.33 6.62 -1.83
N LEU A 278 15.64 7.76 -1.68
CA LEU A 278 15.17 8.22 -0.38
C LEU A 278 14.12 7.28 0.21
N VAL A 279 13.10 6.89 -0.57
CA VAL A 279 12.07 5.94 -0.12
C VAL A 279 12.70 4.60 0.24
N PHE A 280 13.57 4.06 -0.62
CA PHE A 280 14.31 2.84 -0.34
C PHE A 280 15.18 2.96 0.93
N GLY A 281 15.90 4.06 1.08
CA GLY A 281 16.74 4.33 2.26
C GLY A 281 15.93 4.37 3.55
N ILE A 282 14.77 5.03 3.55
CA ILE A 282 13.87 5.05 4.71
C ILE A 282 13.35 3.64 5.03
N ILE A 283 12.89 2.90 4.03
CA ILE A 283 12.43 1.51 4.22
C ILE A 283 13.54 0.65 4.80
N ALA A 284 14.76 0.75 4.27
CA ALA A 284 15.91 -0.02 4.74
C ALA A 284 16.30 0.34 6.18
N ILE A 285 16.29 1.63 6.54
CA ILE A 285 16.57 2.09 7.91
C ILE A 285 15.50 1.58 8.88
N ILE A 286 14.22 1.72 8.55
CA ILE A 286 13.12 1.22 9.39
C ILE A 286 13.25 -0.30 9.53
N SER A 287 13.57 -1.01 8.46
CA SER A 287 13.75 -2.46 8.50
C SER A 287 14.90 -2.90 9.39
N ALA A 288 16.01 -2.15 9.39
CA ALA A 288 17.16 -2.45 10.23
C ALA A 288 16.93 -2.18 11.73
N ILE A 289 16.07 -1.20 12.06
CA ILE A 289 15.86 -0.76 13.46
C ILE A 289 14.60 -1.40 14.06
N ALA A 290 13.52 -1.49 13.29
CA ALA A 290 12.22 -1.97 13.73
C ALA A 290 11.96 -3.37 13.17
N THR A 291 12.06 -4.37 14.05
CA THR A 291 11.76 -5.75 13.71
C THR A 291 10.29 -5.91 13.37
N ILE A 292 10.02 -6.54 12.23
CA ILE A 292 8.68 -6.89 11.77
C ILE A 292 8.57 -8.39 11.56
N ASN A 293 7.42 -8.96 11.93
CA ASN A 293 7.09 -10.38 11.83
C ASN A 293 8.23 -11.32 12.34
N PRO A 294 8.54 -11.30 13.66
CA PRO A 294 9.50 -12.22 14.27
C PRO A 294 8.90 -13.62 14.40
N ILE A 295 8.85 -14.38 13.30
CA ILE A 295 8.23 -15.71 13.24
C ILE A 295 8.78 -16.69 14.27
N TRP A 296 10.06 -16.56 14.63
CA TRP A 296 10.75 -17.41 15.60
C TRP A 296 10.28 -17.18 17.05
N ALA A 297 9.58 -16.07 17.32
CA ALA A 297 8.95 -15.82 18.61
C ALA A 297 7.50 -16.37 18.67
N LEU A 298 6.85 -16.55 17.52
CA LEU A 298 5.48 -17.04 17.41
C LEU A 298 5.40 -18.57 17.38
N GLY A 299 6.38 -19.21 16.76
CA GLY A 299 6.37 -20.66 16.54
C GLY A 299 5.62 -21.10 15.28
N PRO A 300 5.78 -22.37 14.90
CA PRO A 300 5.11 -22.95 13.74
C PRO A 300 3.59 -23.02 13.97
N TYR A 301 2.82 -22.98 12.89
CA TYR A 301 1.39 -23.13 12.99
C TYR A 301 0.98 -24.50 13.54
N ARG A 302 0.11 -24.48 14.54
CA ARG A 302 -0.51 -25.66 15.12
C ARG A 302 -1.99 -25.39 15.37
N PRO A 303 -2.93 -26.23 14.86
CA PRO A 303 -4.36 -25.98 15.02
C PRO A 303 -4.85 -25.97 16.48
N ASP A 304 -4.11 -26.58 17.41
CA ASP A 304 -4.42 -26.64 18.84
C ASP A 304 -3.97 -25.39 19.63
N GLN A 305 -3.21 -24.48 19.00
CA GLN A 305 -2.64 -23.31 19.65
C GLN A 305 -3.10 -22.02 18.99
N VAL A 306 -3.14 -20.94 19.77
CA VAL A 306 -3.50 -19.60 19.29
C VAL A 306 -2.67 -18.57 20.07
N SER A 307 -2.22 -17.51 19.40
CA SER A 307 -1.55 -16.39 20.06
C SER A 307 -2.55 -15.42 20.71
N THR A 308 -2.20 -14.89 21.88
CA THR A 308 -2.98 -13.79 22.49
C THR A 308 -2.85 -12.54 21.62
N GLY A 309 -3.97 -12.10 21.02
CA GLY A 309 -3.98 -10.94 20.13
C GLY A 309 -3.67 -11.27 18.66
N ALA A 310 -4.18 -12.39 18.15
CA ALA A 310 -4.15 -12.66 16.72
C ALA A 310 -4.83 -11.51 15.95
N GLN A 311 -4.02 -10.70 15.25
CA GLN A 311 -4.44 -9.56 14.44
C GLN A 311 -3.70 -9.64 13.11
N PRO A 312 -4.37 -9.38 11.99
CA PRO A 312 -3.72 -9.27 10.70
C PRO A 312 -3.00 -7.91 10.61
N ASP A 313 -2.24 -7.74 9.53
CA ASP A 313 -1.67 -6.44 9.22
C ASP A 313 -2.75 -5.33 9.19
N TRP A 314 -2.32 -4.10 9.52
CA TRP A 314 -3.23 -2.96 9.72
C TRP A 314 -4.22 -2.73 8.57
N TYR A 315 -3.81 -3.02 7.32
CA TYR A 315 -4.65 -2.83 6.13
C TYR A 315 -5.80 -3.86 6.05
N MET A 316 -5.64 -5.04 6.67
CA MET A 316 -6.71 -6.03 6.83
C MET A 316 -7.45 -5.90 8.17
N GLY A 317 -6.87 -5.18 9.14
CA GLY A 317 -7.48 -4.97 10.46
C GLY A 317 -8.88 -4.35 10.42
N PHE A 318 -9.18 -3.54 9.39
CA PHE A 318 -10.55 -3.04 9.17
C PHE A 318 -11.54 -4.17 8.83
N ALA A 319 -11.16 -5.11 7.96
CA ALA A 319 -12.02 -6.22 7.55
C ALA A 319 -12.31 -7.16 8.72
N GLU A 320 -11.28 -7.48 9.51
CA GLU A 320 -11.45 -8.27 10.73
C GLU A 320 -12.29 -7.51 11.78
N GLY A 321 -12.02 -6.22 11.98
CA GLY A 321 -12.78 -5.37 12.90
C GLY A 321 -14.26 -5.31 12.55
N LEU A 322 -14.61 -5.28 11.26
CA LEU A 322 -16.00 -5.34 10.80
C LEU A 322 -16.69 -6.63 11.25
N VAL A 323 -16.01 -7.77 11.15
CA VAL A 323 -16.54 -9.06 11.60
C VAL A 323 -16.68 -9.09 13.12
N ARG A 324 -15.73 -8.53 13.87
CA ARG A 324 -15.79 -8.44 15.35
C ARG A 324 -16.92 -7.55 15.85
N VAL A 325 -17.33 -6.53 15.10
CA VAL A 325 -18.42 -5.60 15.46
C VAL A 325 -19.79 -6.15 15.07
N MET A 326 -19.87 -7.03 14.07
CA MET A 326 -21.13 -7.56 13.60
C MET A 326 -21.79 -8.45 14.67
N PRO A 327 -23.09 -8.24 15.01
CA PRO A 327 -23.80 -9.15 15.89
C PRO A 327 -23.90 -10.53 15.23
N GLY A 328 -23.98 -11.60 16.04
CA GLY A 328 -24.10 -12.99 15.58
C GLY A 328 -25.45 -13.32 14.93
N TRP A 329 -25.86 -12.55 13.92
CA TRP A 329 -27.07 -12.77 13.13
C TRP A 329 -26.81 -13.83 12.07
N GLU A 330 -27.52 -14.94 12.16
CA GLU A 330 -27.51 -16.02 11.18
C GLU A 330 -28.89 -16.11 10.53
N ILE A 331 -28.94 -16.10 9.20
CA ILE A 331 -30.18 -16.30 8.46
C ILE A 331 -30.18 -17.73 7.92
N VAL A 332 -31.13 -18.54 8.40
CA VAL A 332 -31.27 -19.94 7.98
C VAL A 332 -32.36 -20.02 6.92
N PHE A 333 -31.96 -20.25 5.66
CA PHE A 333 -32.90 -20.53 4.57
C PHE A 333 -32.92 -22.03 4.29
N TRP A 334 -34.00 -22.70 4.72
CA TRP A 334 -34.49 -24.07 4.43
C TRP A 334 -33.49 -25.25 4.35
N VAL A 335 -32.30 -25.12 3.76
CA VAL A 335 -31.21 -26.14 3.71
C VAL A 335 -29.79 -25.53 3.81
N THR A 336 -29.61 -24.21 3.75
CA THR A 336 -28.27 -23.56 3.81
C THR A 336 -28.18 -22.51 4.92
N ARG A 337 -27.24 -22.72 5.85
CA ARG A 337 -26.82 -21.74 6.87
C ARG A 337 -26.03 -20.64 6.16
N SER A 338 -26.51 -19.39 6.17
CA SER A 338 -25.80 -18.26 5.54
C SER A 338 -25.53 -17.17 6.58
N THR A 339 -24.25 -16.90 6.84
CA THR A 339 -23.80 -15.70 7.56
C THR A 339 -23.46 -14.62 6.53
N TRP A 340 -24.40 -13.71 6.27
CA TRP A 340 -24.15 -12.59 5.36
C TRP A 340 -23.37 -11.49 6.08
N VAL A 341 -22.04 -11.52 5.99
CA VAL A 341 -21.22 -10.33 6.27
C VAL A 341 -21.34 -9.38 5.07
N CYS A 342 -22.00 -8.24 5.28
CA CYS A 342 -22.32 -7.26 4.25
C CYS A 342 -21.07 -6.57 3.68
N SER A 343 -20.44 -7.16 2.64
CA SER A 343 -19.28 -6.58 1.94
C SER A 343 -19.65 -5.70 0.73
N SER A 344 -20.93 -5.59 0.37
CA SER A 344 -21.36 -4.97 -0.91
C SER A 344 -21.46 -3.44 -0.90
N ARG A 345 -21.28 -2.76 0.24
CA ARG A 345 -21.43 -1.30 0.32
C ARG A 345 -20.19 -0.51 -0.11
N TRP A 346 -19.07 -1.18 -0.43
CA TRP A 346 -17.82 -0.49 -0.76
C TRP A 346 -17.72 -0.08 -2.25
N SER A 347 -18.42 -0.76 -3.17
CA SER A 347 -18.32 -0.45 -4.61
C SER A 347 -19.24 0.70 -5.07
N SER A 348 -20.27 1.06 -4.31
CA SER A 348 -21.36 1.93 -4.78
C SER A 348 -21.25 3.40 -4.34
N SER A 349 -20.30 3.75 -3.46
CA SER A 349 -20.08 5.14 -3.04
C SER A 349 -19.51 6.05 -4.14
N ALA A 350 -18.94 5.48 -5.21
CA ALA A 350 -18.48 6.24 -6.37
C ALA A 350 -19.63 6.78 -7.25
N TRP A 351 -20.85 6.25 -7.12
CA TRP A 351 -21.97 6.60 -8.00
C TRP A 351 -22.92 7.66 -7.46
N CYS A 352 -22.78 8.06 -6.18
CA CYS A 352 -23.71 8.98 -5.53
C CYS A 352 -23.36 10.48 -5.68
N SER A 353 -22.54 10.86 -6.69
CA SER A 353 -22.19 12.27 -6.95
C SER A 353 -22.48 12.75 -8.37
N ARG A 354 -23.48 12.17 -9.05
CA ARG A 354 -24.11 12.84 -10.20
C ARG A 354 -25.13 13.87 -9.71
N CYS A 355 -24.62 15.02 -9.28
CA CYS A 355 -25.43 16.22 -9.16
C CYS A 355 -25.22 17.06 -10.44
N PRO A 356 -26.20 17.18 -11.35
CA PRO A 356 -26.08 18.11 -12.45
C PRO A 356 -26.24 19.52 -11.89
N ARG A 357 -25.15 20.26 -11.70
CA ARG A 357 -25.27 21.72 -11.62
C ARG A 357 -25.52 22.23 -13.03
N SER A 358 -26.80 22.40 -13.34
CA SER A 358 -27.24 23.25 -14.43
C SER A 358 -26.65 24.65 -14.24
N THR A 359 -26.21 25.19 -15.37
CA THR A 359 -25.81 26.58 -15.59
C THR A 359 -26.73 27.57 -14.89
N ARG A 360 -26.18 28.39 -13.99
CA ARG A 360 -26.73 29.71 -13.67
C ARG A 360 -25.65 30.77 -13.87
N SER A 361 -25.66 31.32 -15.08
CA SER A 361 -25.15 32.64 -15.37
C SER A 361 -26.11 33.67 -14.78
N SER A 362 -25.62 34.50 -13.85
CA SER A 362 -26.15 35.84 -13.60
C SER A 362 -25.27 36.53 -12.56
N SER A 363 -24.43 37.43 -13.04
CA SER A 363 -23.78 38.50 -12.28
C SER A 363 -24.83 39.41 -11.63
N PRO A 364 -24.51 40.04 -10.50
CA PRO A 364 -24.62 41.50 -10.40
C PRO A 364 -23.33 42.08 -9.77
N GLY A 365 -22.72 43.15 -10.28
CA GLY A 365 -23.34 44.45 -10.50
C GLY A 365 -23.25 45.26 -9.21
N SER A 366 -22.14 45.97 -9.01
CA SER A 366 -21.99 47.03 -7.99
C SER A 366 -22.80 48.26 -8.39
N PRO A 367 -23.29 49.05 -7.42
CA PRO A 367 -22.64 50.35 -7.18
C PRO A 367 -22.64 50.82 -5.70
N GLY A 368 -21.60 51.60 -5.36
CA GLY A 368 -21.72 52.90 -4.67
C GLY A 368 -22.15 52.99 -3.20
N THR A 369 -21.16 53.25 -2.33
CA THR A 369 -21.14 54.28 -1.25
C THR A 369 -22.28 54.39 -0.22
N SER A 370 -21.98 54.06 1.05
CA SER A 370 -21.83 55.08 2.11
C SER A 370 -21.28 54.44 3.40
N ALA A 371 -20.40 55.17 4.08
CA ALA A 371 -19.60 54.76 5.21
C ALA A 371 -20.38 54.56 6.52
N SER A 372 -19.90 53.62 7.35
CA SER A 372 -19.68 53.90 8.78
C SER A 372 -18.65 52.92 9.36
N THR A 373 -17.62 53.53 9.92
CA THR A 373 -16.47 53.01 10.66
C THR A 373 -16.86 52.28 11.94
N THR A 374 -16.32 51.08 12.18
CA THR A 374 -15.80 50.69 13.50
C THR A 374 -14.67 49.66 13.34
N SER A 375 -13.43 50.12 13.53
CA SER A 375 -12.23 49.29 13.68
C SER A 375 -12.05 48.88 15.15
N TRP A 376 -11.82 47.60 15.43
CA TRP A 376 -11.17 47.17 16.67
C TRP A 376 -9.93 46.35 16.33
N THR A 377 -8.78 47.03 16.43
CA THR A 377 -7.44 46.48 16.33
C THR A 377 -7.02 45.76 17.60
N ALA A 378 -6.36 44.62 17.42
CA ALA A 378 -5.63 43.89 18.45
C ALA A 378 -4.48 44.72 19.06
N ARG A 379 -4.18 44.49 20.35
CA ARG A 379 -2.84 44.73 20.90
C ARG A 379 -2.55 43.77 22.06
N ALA A 380 -1.37 43.16 22.02
CA ALA A 380 -0.88 42.19 22.98
C ALA A 380 0.23 42.77 23.87
N THR A 381 0.45 42.10 25.02
CA THR A 381 1.67 42.03 25.87
C THR A 381 1.90 43.14 26.94
N PRO A 382 2.79 42.94 27.96
CA PRO A 382 2.88 41.82 28.94
C PRO A 382 3.28 42.27 30.40
N ARG A 383 3.51 41.29 31.32
CA ARG A 383 4.42 41.28 32.53
C ARG A 383 3.85 41.67 33.94
N PRO A 384 4.51 41.31 35.09
CA PRO A 384 4.62 39.98 35.77
C PRO A 384 4.50 40.02 37.34
N VAL A 385 4.94 38.95 38.06
CA VAL A 385 5.40 38.88 39.50
C VAL A 385 4.28 38.56 40.56
N ARG A 386 4.36 37.71 41.61
CA ARG A 386 5.41 36.98 42.38
C ARG A 386 4.83 35.76 43.14
N LEU A 387 5.73 34.87 43.56
CA LEU A 387 5.59 33.73 44.47
C LEU A 387 5.33 34.09 45.96
N SER A 388 4.72 33.15 46.70
CA SER A 388 4.92 32.93 48.14
C SER A 388 4.53 31.48 48.53
N ALA A 389 5.28 30.85 49.44
CA ALA A 389 5.24 29.44 49.79
C ALA A 389 5.08 29.19 51.31
N SER A 390 4.38 28.08 51.65
CA SER A 390 4.51 27.17 52.83
C SER A 390 4.17 27.67 54.25
N PRO A 391 4.09 26.82 55.33
CA PRO A 391 3.98 25.34 55.47
C PRO A 391 2.97 24.83 56.57
N GLY A 392 2.79 23.49 56.69
CA GLY A 392 2.38 22.75 57.92
C GLY A 392 0.92 22.23 57.90
N SER A 393 0.56 20.99 58.27
CA SER A 393 1.03 20.12 59.36
C SER A 393 0.57 18.64 59.20
N ARG A 394 1.11 17.78 60.07
CA ARG A 394 1.08 16.30 60.14
C ARG A 394 -0.25 15.68 60.60
N ARG A 395 -0.48 14.40 60.24
CA ARG A 395 -0.96 13.23 61.06
C ARG A 395 -1.38 12.09 60.10
N THR A 396 -0.68 10.95 59.99
CA THR A 396 -0.65 9.70 60.81
C THR A 396 -1.96 8.91 60.92
N SER A 397 -1.82 7.57 60.79
CA SER A 397 -2.78 6.45 61.06
C SER A 397 -3.84 6.21 59.98
N SER A 398 -4.26 5.00 59.62
CA SER A 398 -3.97 3.62 60.03
C SER A 398 -4.58 2.66 58.99
N ALA A 399 -4.11 1.41 58.99
CA ALA A 399 -4.65 0.27 58.27
C ALA A 399 -6.17 0.04 58.48
N SER A 400 -6.87 -0.48 57.46
CA SER A 400 -7.72 -1.68 57.60
C SER A 400 -8.29 -2.17 56.26
N SER A 401 -8.36 -3.50 56.16
CA SER A 401 -8.88 -4.34 55.08
C SER A 401 -10.41 -4.45 55.05
N ALA A 402 -11.00 -4.73 53.88
CA ALA A 402 -12.22 -5.54 53.67
C ALA A 402 -12.42 -5.75 52.14
N VAL A 403 -12.30 -6.96 51.57
CA VAL A 403 -13.32 -8.04 51.45
C VAL A 403 -14.49 -7.62 50.52
N VAL A 404 -14.48 -8.03 49.25
CA VAL A 404 -15.17 -9.22 48.66
C VAL A 404 -16.66 -9.31 49.00
N THR A 405 -17.52 -9.10 48.00
CA THR A 405 -18.89 -9.64 48.00
C THR A 405 -19.24 -10.20 46.63
N THR A 406 -19.26 -11.53 46.55
CA THR A 406 -19.94 -12.36 45.55
C THR A 406 -21.44 -12.43 45.83
N CYS A 407 -22.27 -12.48 44.78
CA CYS A 407 -23.60 -13.12 44.82
C CYS A 407 -24.02 -13.54 43.40
N GLY A 408 -24.16 -14.85 43.18
CA GLY A 408 -25.07 -15.44 42.17
C GLY A 408 -26.22 -16.16 42.90
N PRO A 409 -26.89 -17.16 42.30
CA PRO A 409 -27.48 -17.25 40.95
C PRO A 409 -29.02 -17.49 41.03
N ARG A 410 -29.75 -17.40 39.91
CA ARG A 410 -31.07 -18.05 39.78
C ARG A 410 -31.27 -18.67 38.40
N THR A 411 -31.34 -19.99 38.42
CA THR A 411 -31.91 -20.89 37.41
C THR A 411 -33.44 -20.84 37.45
N SER A 412 -34.09 -20.95 36.29
CA SER A 412 -35.46 -21.50 36.20
C SER A 412 -35.68 -22.16 34.83
N ILE A 413 -35.75 -23.48 34.85
CA ILE A 413 -36.32 -24.38 33.84
C ILE A 413 -37.74 -24.72 34.28
N CYS A 414 -38.71 -24.62 33.36
CA CYS A 414 -40.00 -25.35 33.27
C CYS A 414 -40.70 -24.81 32.01
N ARG A 415 -41.32 -25.57 31.11
CA ARG A 415 -41.84 -26.94 31.16
C ARG A 415 -41.92 -27.50 29.75
#